data_AF-A0AAN8KKF8-F1
#
_entry.id   AF-A0AAN8KKF8-F1
#
_cell.length_a   1.000
_cell.length_b   1.000
_cell.length_c   1.000
_cell.angle_alpha   90.00
_cell.angle_beta   90.00
_cell.angle_gamma   90.00
#
_symmetry.space_group_name_H-M   'P 1'
#
loop_
_entity.id
_entity.type
_entity.pdbx_description
1 polymer ?
#
loop_
_entity_poly.entity_id
_entity_poly.type
_entity_poly.pdbx_seq_one_letter_code
_entity_poly.pdbx_strand_id
1 'polypeptide(L)'
;MSVINSLSEKDELFSPVSSYSSHDLSGGNPRLTSLVGSELRQQQEEEALRRKLKYFFMSPCDKYHAKGRKPFKLVLQLLKILIVTVQLVLFGLSNQMVVTFKEENTASFKHLFLKDYRDGSSMAIHTQSELYSHIYYAIDQYLALPQTSVGRYAYVWGEGVNGSALSLCQRYYKRGIIDPIKDTFDIDPQVITDCVGVDPLPNPPSPPDYSDYKNFTLQFHKLINVTIQFQLKAINIQTIINNEIPDCYTFAIMVR
;
A
#
# COMPACT_ATOMS: atom_id res chain seq x y z
N MET A 1 -27.40 49.95 -16.36
CA MET A 1 -26.13 50.71 -16.38
C MET A 1 -25.03 49.72 -15.99
N SER A 2 -24.21 49.13 -16.85
CA SER A 2 -23.88 49.32 -18.26
C SER A 2 -23.31 47.98 -18.76
N VAL A 3 -24.14 47.15 -19.39
CA VAL A 3 -23.75 45.89 -20.05
C VAL A 3 -23.74 46.18 -21.56
N ILE A 4 -22.77 46.97 -22.03
CA ILE A 4 -22.61 47.26 -23.48
C ILE A 4 -21.13 47.20 -23.95
N ASN A 5 -20.13 47.20 -23.06
CA ASN A 5 -18.73 47.35 -23.51
C ASN A 5 -17.96 46.07 -23.89
N SER A 6 -18.51 44.85 -23.73
CA SER A 6 -17.75 43.62 -24.02
C SER A 6 -17.92 43.05 -25.43
N LEU A 7 -18.92 43.52 -26.19
CA LEU A 7 -19.08 43.13 -27.61
C LEU A 7 -18.20 43.95 -28.56
N SER A 8 -17.98 45.24 -28.26
CA SER A 8 -17.21 46.14 -29.13
C SER A 8 -15.74 45.72 -29.28
N GLU A 9 -15.12 45.14 -28.24
CA GLU A 9 -13.71 44.73 -28.28
C GLU A 9 -13.47 43.43 -29.09
N LYS A 10 -14.54 42.64 -29.34
CA LYS A 10 -14.48 41.43 -30.15
C LYS A 10 -14.54 41.73 -31.65
N ASP A 11 -15.29 42.74 -32.06
CA ASP A 11 -15.45 43.10 -33.47
C ASP A 11 -14.25 43.90 -34.03
N GLU A 12 -13.51 44.60 -33.16
CA GLU A 12 -12.28 45.31 -33.55
C GLU A 12 -11.11 44.36 -33.90
N LEU A 13 -11.20 43.09 -33.51
CA LEU A 13 -10.16 42.07 -33.76
C LEU A 13 -10.24 41.44 -35.16
N PHE A 14 -11.34 41.66 -35.90
CA PHE A 14 -11.63 41.01 -37.20
C PHE A 14 -11.59 41.96 -38.41
N SER A 15 -11.24 43.24 -38.21
CA SER A 15 -11.19 44.18 -39.31
C SER A 15 -9.87 44.05 -40.09
N PRO A 16 -9.88 43.84 -41.42
CA PRO A 16 -8.67 43.96 -42.23
C PRO A 16 -8.25 45.43 -42.24
N VAL A 17 -6.99 45.72 -41.91
CA VAL A 17 -6.44 47.07 -42.07
C VAL A 17 -6.40 47.36 -43.56
N SER A 18 -7.35 48.16 -44.04
CA SER A 18 -7.32 48.79 -45.36
C SER A 18 -6.01 49.59 -45.47
N SER A 19 -5.15 49.18 -46.40
CA SER A 19 -3.96 49.94 -46.80
C SER A 19 -4.40 51.33 -47.24
N TYR A 20 -4.01 52.36 -46.48
CA TYR A 20 -4.27 53.73 -46.87
C TYR A 20 -3.34 54.13 -48.01
N SER A 21 -3.97 54.49 -49.13
CA SER A 21 -3.39 55.06 -50.33
C SER A 21 -2.57 56.31 -49.99
N SER A 22 -1.34 56.35 -50.50
CA SER A 22 -0.48 57.52 -50.56
C SER A 22 -1.17 58.65 -51.33
N HIS A 23 -1.10 59.87 -50.81
CA HIS A 23 -1.15 61.09 -51.61
C HIS A 23 -0.13 62.10 -51.08
N ASP A 24 0.57 62.69 -52.05
CA ASP A 24 1.80 63.47 -51.96
C ASP A 24 1.73 64.75 -51.11
N LEU A 25 2.88 65.17 -50.56
CA LEU A 25 3.56 66.41 -50.99
C LEU A 25 4.88 66.64 -50.23
N SER A 26 5.94 66.70 -51.03
CA SER A 26 7.26 67.32 -50.89
C SER A 26 7.58 68.13 -49.62
N GLY A 27 8.72 67.80 -49.00
CA GLY A 27 9.54 68.74 -48.23
C GLY A 27 9.75 68.41 -46.75
N GLY A 28 10.54 67.38 -46.42
CA GLY A 28 10.89 67.08 -45.04
C GLY A 28 12.13 66.21 -44.90
N ASN A 29 13.10 66.70 -44.14
CA ASN A 29 14.42 66.14 -43.82
C ASN A 29 14.45 64.58 -43.68
N PRO A 30 15.28 63.83 -44.43
CA PRO A 30 15.25 62.35 -44.48
C PRO A 30 15.52 61.64 -43.14
N ARG A 31 16.02 62.36 -42.14
CA ARG A 31 16.19 61.84 -40.77
C ARG A 31 14.87 61.69 -40.00
N LEU A 32 13.85 62.53 -40.25
CA LEU A 32 12.59 62.50 -39.50
C LEU A 32 11.65 61.40 -40.00
N THR A 33 11.63 61.15 -41.31
CA THR A 33 10.87 60.05 -41.92
C THR A 33 11.41 58.68 -41.51
N SER A 34 12.73 58.57 -41.30
CA SER A 34 13.36 57.36 -40.77
C SER A 34 13.03 57.11 -39.30
N LEU A 35 12.92 58.16 -38.48
CA LEU A 35 12.55 58.03 -37.06
C LEU A 35 11.07 57.64 -36.92
N VAL A 36 10.17 58.33 -37.62
CA VAL A 36 8.73 58.02 -37.63
C VAL A 36 8.45 56.63 -38.20
N GLY A 37 9.17 56.24 -39.26
CA GLY A 37 9.11 54.87 -39.79
C GLY A 37 9.67 53.81 -38.83
N SER A 38 10.65 54.16 -37.98
CA SER A 38 11.18 53.26 -36.95
C SER A 38 10.24 53.13 -35.74
N GLU A 39 9.61 54.22 -35.30
CA GLU A 39 8.65 54.25 -34.20
C GLU A 39 7.35 53.51 -34.56
N LEU A 40 6.83 53.72 -35.78
CA LEU A 40 5.66 53.01 -36.28
C LEU A 40 5.89 51.49 -36.37
N ARG A 41 7.10 51.11 -36.78
CA ARG A 41 7.52 49.72 -36.88
C ARG A 41 7.71 49.08 -35.50
N GLN A 42 8.23 49.83 -34.53
CA GLN A 42 8.32 49.43 -33.13
C GLN A 42 6.93 49.23 -32.50
N GLN A 43 5.99 50.14 -32.75
CA GLN A 43 4.61 50.02 -32.30
C GLN A 43 3.91 48.80 -32.92
N GLN A 44 4.12 48.54 -34.22
CA GLN A 44 3.61 47.34 -34.87
C GLN A 44 4.18 46.04 -34.29
N GLU A 45 5.47 46.02 -33.94
CA GLU A 45 6.12 44.86 -33.31
C GLU A 45 5.61 44.64 -31.88
N GLU A 46 5.44 45.70 -31.11
CA GLU A 46 4.91 45.64 -29.74
C GLU A 46 3.46 45.14 -29.72
N GLU A 47 2.62 45.62 -30.64
CA GLU A 47 1.25 45.12 -30.79
C GLU A 47 1.22 43.64 -31.24
N ALA A 48 2.12 43.23 -32.13
CA ALA A 48 2.24 41.84 -32.56
C ALA A 48 2.69 40.93 -31.40
N LEU A 49 3.62 41.39 -30.56
CA LEU A 49 4.06 40.72 -29.35
C LEU A 49 2.95 40.64 -28.32
N ARG A 50 2.22 41.73 -28.08
CA ARG A 50 1.09 41.79 -27.14
C ARG A 50 -0.03 40.83 -27.54
N ARG A 51 -0.33 40.71 -28.84
CA ARG A 51 -1.28 39.74 -29.39
C ARG A 51 -0.79 38.29 -29.23
N LYS A 52 0.50 38.01 -29.49
CA LYS A 52 1.10 36.67 -29.25
C LYS A 52 1.07 36.28 -27.78
N LEU A 53 1.34 37.22 -26.88
CA LEU A 53 1.32 36.99 -25.43
C LEU A 53 -0.10 36.73 -24.94
N LYS A 54 -1.08 37.55 -25.36
CA LYS A 54 -2.51 37.36 -25.05
C LYS A 54 -2.99 36.00 -25.56
N TYR A 55 -2.60 35.61 -26.78
CA TYR A 55 -2.87 34.27 -27.31
C TYR A 55 -2.19 33.17 -26.47
N PHE A 56 -0.94 33.33 -26.01
CA PHE A 56 -0.27 32.31 -25.20
C PHE A 56 -0.97 32.07 -23.85
N PHE A 57 -1.49 33.12 -23.21
CA PHE A 57 -2.19 33.03 -21.91
C PHE A 57 -3.70 32.78 -22.00
N MET A 58 -4.32 32.86 -23.20
CA MET A 58 -5.72 32.49 -23.37
C MET A 58 -5.98 31.01 -23.07
N SER A 59 -7.20 30.72 -22.59
CA SER A 59 -7.61 29.36 -22.25
C SER A 59 -7.59 28.45 -23.50
N PRO A 60 -7.34 27.14 -23.33
CA PRO A 60 -7.29 26.20 -24.45
C PRO A 60 -8.59 26.15 -25.28
N CYS A 61 -9.74 26.34 -24.64
CA CYS A 61 -11.05 26.41 -25.30
C CYS A 61 -11.17 27.67 -26.18
N ASP A 62 -10.70 28.82 -25.68
CA ASP A 62 -10.69 30.07 -26.46
C ASP A 62 -9.71 30.00 -27.63
N LYS A 63 -8.57 29.33 -27.47
CA LYS A 63 -7.60 29.07 -28.55
C LYS A 63 -8.18 28.18 -29.66
N TYR A 64 -9.03 27.22 -29.29
CA TYR A 64 -9.73 26.36 -30.24
C TYR A 64 -10.79 27.15 -31.00
N HIS A 65 -11.60 27.96 -30.32
CA HIS A 65 -12.63 28.79 -30.94
C HIS A 65 -12.06 29.90 -31.84
N ALA A 66 -10.91 30.48 -31.48
CA ALA A 66 -10.29 31.59 -32.22
C ALA A 66 -9.48 31.15 -33.47
N LYS A 67 -9.02 29.90 -33.54
CA LYS A 67 -8.11 29.43 -34.61
C LYS A 67 -8.41 28.05 -35.19
N GLY A 68 -9.43 27.34 -34.70
CA GLY A 68 -9.83 26.01 -35.18
C GLY A 68 -8.79 24.89 -34.96
N ARG A 69 -7.71 25.14 -34.21
CA ARG A 69 -6.61 24.19 -34.05
C ARG A 69 -6.99 23.12 -33.02
N LYS A 70 -7.33 21.91 -33.50
CA LYS A 70 -7.77 20.78 -32.66
C LYS A 70 -6.88 20.62 -31.41
N PRO A 71 -7.44 20.64 -30.19
CA PRO A 71 -6.68 20.70 -28.94
C PRO A 71 -6.18 19.30 -28.53
N PHE A 72 -5.32 18.70 -29.35
CA PHE A 72 -4.77 17.35 -29.12
C PHE A 72 -4.14 17.19 -27.73
N LYS A 73 -3.51 18.25 -27.20
CA LYS A 73 -2.94 18.25 -25.84
C LYS A 73 -3.99 18.04 -24.75
N LEU A 74 -5.19 18.61 -24.90
CA LEU A 74 -6.29 18.48 -23.93
C LEU A 74 -6.93 17.09 -24.02
N VAL A 75 -7.14 16.58 -25.24
CA VAL A 75 -7.64 15.22 -25.46
C VAL A 75 -6.69 14.18 -24.86
N LEU A 76 -5.37 14.36 -25.03
CA LEU A 76 -4.36 13.45 -24.50
C LEU A 76 -4.29 13.49 -22.97
N GLN A 77 -4.53 14.65 -22.36
CA GLN A 77 -4.68 14.77 -20.90
C GLN A 77 -5.93 14.04 -20.39
N LEU A 78 -7.06 14.17 -21.09
CA LEU A 78 -8.31 13.51 -20.70
C LEU A 78 -8.23 11.99 -20.88
N LEU A 79 -7.61 11.54 -21.97
CA LEU A 79 -7.30 10.12 -22.20
C LEU A 79 -6.35 9.57 -21.14
N LYS A 80 -5.31 10.33 -20.75
CA LYS A 80 -4.39 9.93 -19.68
C LYS A 80 -5.13 9.72 -18.36
N ILE A 81 -6.04 10.64 -18.00
CA ILE A 81 -6.85 10.50 -16.78
C ILE A 81 -7.65 9.20 -16.85
N LEU A 82 -8.34 8.93 -17.96
CA LEU A 82 -9.13 7.72 -18.14
C LEU A 82 -8.28 6.44 -18.06
N ILE A 83 -7.12 6.40 -18.70
CA ILE A 83 -6.21 5.24 -18.65
C ILE A 83 -5.70 5.02 -17.23
N VAL A 84 -5.26 6.09 -16.54
CA VAL A 84 -4.74 6.00 -15.17
C VAL A 84 -5.84 5.57 -14.20
N THR A 85 -7.07 6.06 -14.35
CA THR A 85 -8.19 5.64 -13.49
C THR A 85 -8.55 4.18 -13.71
N VAL A 86 -8.59 3.70 -14.96
CA VAL A 86 -8.84 2.28 -15.27
C VAL A 86 -7.74 1.41 -14.68
N GLN A 87 -6.47 1.78 -14.88
CA GLN A 87 -5.34 1.05 -14.32
C GLN A 87 -5.41 0.96 -12.79
N LEU A 88 -5.78 2.06 -12.13
CA LEU A 88 -5.88 2.10 -10.67
C LEU A 88 -7.03 1.22 -10.14
N VAL A 89 -8.18 1.19 -10.83
CA VAL A 89 -9.31 0.33 -10.45
C VAL A 89 -8.95 -1.15 -10.62
N LEU A 90 -8.35 -1.53 -11.75
CA LEU A 90 -7.91 -2.93 -11.98
C LEU A 90 -6.90 -3.39 -10.92
N PHE A 91 -5.93 -2.53 -10.61
CA PHE A 91 -4.96 -2.79 -9.55
C PHE A 91 -5.62 -2.89 -8.16
N GLY A 92 -6.61 -2.03 -7.88
CA GLY A 92 -7.37 -2.06 -6.64
C GLY A 92 -8.13 -3.38 -6.44
N LEU A 93 -8.79 -3.88 -7.47
CA LEU A 93 -9.54 -5.14 -7.41
C LEU A 93 -8.62 -6.35 -7.17
N SER A 94 -7.46 -6.39 -7.83
CA SER A 94 -6.47 -7.47 -7.63
C SER A 94 -5.92 -7.47 -6.20
N ASN A 95 -5.50 -6.31 -5.68
CA ASN A 95 -5.02 -6.21 -4.30
C ASN A 95 -6.10 -6.50 -3.26
N GLN A 96 -7.34 -6.08 -3.52
CA GLN A 96 -8.45 -6.33 -2.61
C GLN A 96 -8.63 -7.83 -2.38
N MET A 97 -8.58 -8.65 -3.43
CA MET A 97 -8.73 -10.11 -3.30
C MET A 97 -7.63 -10.72 -2.42
N VAL A 98 -6.37 -10.31 -2.62
CA VAL A 98 -5.23 -10.81 -1.81
C VAL A 98 -5.38 -10.41 -0.34
N VAL A 99 -5.81 -9.17 -0.09
CA VAL A 99 -6.05 -8.67 1.27
C VAL A 99 -7.18 -9.45 1.93
N THR A 100 -8.32 -9.63 1.25
CA THR A 100 -9.45 -10.40 1.76
C THR A 100 -9.05 -11.84 2.07
N PHE A 101 -8.34 -12.52 1.16
CA PHE A 101 -7.85 -13.86 1.41
C PHE A 101 -6.95 -13.92 2.65
N LYS A 102 -6.02 -12.97 2.79
CA LYS A 102 -5.15 -12.88 3.97
C LYS A 102 -5.94 -12.65 5.25
N GLU A 103 -6.91 -11.73 5.24
CA GLU A 103 -7.72 -11.37 6.41
C GLU A 103 -8.62 -12.53 6.85
N GLU A 104 -9.29 -13.21 5.91
CA GLU A 104 -10.16 -14.37 6.19
C GLU A 104 -9.35 -15.55 6.76
N ASN A 105 -8.18 -15.85 6.19
CA ASN A 105 -7.30 -16.88 6.73
C ASN A 105 -6.76 -16.49 8.12
N THR A 106 -6.37 -15.22 8.31
CA THR A 106 -5.89 -14.72 9.61
C THR A 106 -6.99 -14.83 10.67
N ALA A 107 -8.24 -14.48 10.35
CA ALA A 107 -9.37 -14.65 11.25
C ALA A 107 -9.58 -16.13 11.59
N SER A 108 -9.53 -17.02 10.58
CA SER A 108 -9.64 -18.46 10.78
C SER A 108 -8.54 -19.01 11.68
N PHE A 109 -7.29 -18.57 11.52
CA PHE A 109 -6.17 -18.98 12.36
C PHE A 109 -6.32 -18.55 13.82
N LYS A 110 -6.89 -17.36 14.07
CA LYS A 110 -7.20 -16.94 15.45
C LYS A 110 -8.17 -17.89 16.11
N HIS A 111 -9.27 -18.24 15.43
CA HIS A 111 -10.27 -19.19 15.95
C HIS A 111 -9.75 -20.62 16.07
N LEU A 112 -8.80 -21.03 15.22
CA LEU A 112 -8.20 -22.38 15.28
C LEU A 112 -7.17 -22.53 16.40
N PHE A 113 -6.27 -21.56 16.55
CA PHE A 113 -5.09 -21.68 17.42
C PHE A 113 -5.24 -20.96 18.77
N LEU A 114 -6.11 -19.96 18.90
CA LEU A 114 -6.37 -19.29 20.17
C LEU A 114 -7.58 -19.91 20.84
N LYS A 115 -7.34 -20.55 21.97
CA LYS A 115 -8.40 -21.14 22.80
C LYS A 115 -9.38 -20.06 23.26
N ASP A 116 -10.67 -20.33 23.13
CA ASP A 116 -11.78 -19.46 23.58
C ASP A 116 -11.78 -18.04 22.96
N TYR A 117 -11.18 -17.86 21.77
CA TYR A 117 -11.11 -16.56 21.10
C TYR A 117 -12.48 -16.05 20.65
N ARG A 118 -12.70 -14.73 20.83
CA ARG A 118 -13.91 -14.02 20.42
C ARG A 118 -13.54 -12.77 19.63
N ASP A 119 -14.26 -12.55 18.54
CA ASP A 119 -14.01 -11.40 17.66
C ASP A 119 -14.19 -10.07 18.39
N GLY A 120 -13.24 -9.15 18.18
CA GLY A 120 -13.26 -7.81 18.77
C GLY A 120 -12.78 -7.71 20.23
N SER A 121 -12.32 -8.80 20.84
CA SER A 121 -11.82 -8.79 22.22
C SER A 121 -10.29 -8.95 22.29
N SER A 122 -9.66 -8.15 23.16
CA SER A 122 -8.26 -8.35 23.53
C SER A 122 -8.22 -9.42 24.62
N MET A 123 -7.71 -10.60 24.28
CA MET A 123 -7.55 -11.69 25.23
C MET A 123 -6.28 -11.51 26.05
N ALA A 124 -6.40 -11.62 27.37
CA ALA A 124 -5.28 -11.65 28.28
C ALA A 124 -5.44 -12.86 29.22
N ILE A 125 -4.34 -13.53 29.49
CA ILE A 125 -4.29 -14.70 30.38
C ILE A 125 -3.70 -14.23 31.71
N HIS A 126 -4.34 -14.62 32.81
CA HIS A 126 -3.97 -14.13 34.15
C HIS A 126 -3.38 -15.21 35.06
N THR A 127 -3.48 -16.48 34.69
CA THR A 127 -2.94 -17.59 35.49
C THR A 127 -1.89 -18.38 34.71
N GLN A 128 -0.90 -18.93 35.44
CA GLN A 128 0.15 -19.76 34.83
C GLN A 128 -0.42 -21.05 34.22
N SER A 129 -1.42 -21.65 34.88
CA SER A 129 -2.10 -22.86 34.41
C SER A 129 -2.84 -22.61 33.09
N GLU A 130 -3.57 -21.49 32.98
CA GLU A 130 -4.22 -21.11 31.73
C GLU A 130 -3.19 -20.90 30.62
N LEU A 131 -2.05 -20.25 30.88
CA LEU A 131 -1.03 -20.03 29.86
C LEU A 131 -0.54 -21.35 29.26
N TYR A 132 -0.21 -22.34 30.10
CA TYR A 132 0.15 -23.68 29.62
C TYR A 132 -0.99 -24.31 28.82
N SER A 133 -2.23 -24.20 29.30
CA SER A 133 -3.39 -24.78 28.59
C SER A 133 -3.60 -24.16 27.21
N HIS A 134 -3.34 -22.86 27.04
CA HIS A 134 -3.43 -22.17 25.74
C HIS A 134 -2.28 -22.57 24.81
N ILE A 135 -1.06 -22.73 25.34
CA ILE A 135 0.09 -23.22 24.58
C ILE A 135 -0.17 -24.63 24.06
N TYR A 136 -0.60 -25.55 24.92
CA TYR A 136 -0.90 -26.93 24.53
C TYR A 136 -2.05 -26.98 23.54
N TYR A 137 -3.12 -26.20 23.76
CA TYR A 137 -4.22 -26.10 22.80
C TYR A 137 -3.73 -25.68 21.41
N ALA A 138 -2.91 -24.63 21.32
CA ALA A 138 -2.41 -24.16 20.03
C ALA A 138 -1.57 -25.22 19.29
N ILE A 139 -0.71 -25.94 20.02
CA ILE A 139 0.13 -27.01 19.45
C ILE A 139 -0.72 -28.21 19.05
N ASP A 140 -1.63 -28.66 19.91
CA ASP A 140 -2.51 -29.81 19.62
C ASP A 140 -3.40 -29.51 18.39
N GLN A 141 -3.91 -28.27 18.27
CA GLN A 141 -4.67 -27.81 17.10
C GLN A 141 -3.82 -27.74 15.84
N TYR A 142 -2.54 -27.34 15.95
CA TYR A 142 -1.60 -27.40 14.84
C TYR A 142 -1.35 -28.85 14.39
N LEU A 143 -1.17 -29.79 15.31
CA LEU A 143 -0.97 -31.21 14.99
C LEU A 143 -2.22 -31.87 14.39
N ALA A 144 -3.42 -31.44 14.82
CA ALA A 144 -4.70 -31.95 14.33
C ALA A 144 -5.25 -31.19 13.10
N LEU A 145 -4.53 -30.19 12.60
CA LEU A 145 -4.99 -29.24 11.57
C LEU A 145 -5.64 -29.91 10.32
N PRO A 146 -5.09 -31.01 9.74
CA PRO A 146 -5.67 -31.65 8.56
C PRO A 146 -7.04 -32.29 8.81
N GLN A 147 -7.38 -32.55 10.08
CA GLN A 147 -8.63 -33.19 10.49
C GLN A 147 -9.66 -32.17 11.00
N THR A 148 -9.21 -31.08 11.61
CA THR A 148 -10.08 -30.09 12.27
C THR A 148 -10.41 -28.88 11.41
N SER A 149 -9.53 -28.49 10.49
CA SER A 149 -9.72 -27.28 9.69
C SER A 149 -10.58 -27.52 8.44
N VAL A 150 -11.40 -26.53 8.09
CA VAL A 150 -12.19 -26.54 6.84
C VAL A 150 -11.32 -26.19 5.63
N GLY A 151 -10.30 -25.35 5.84
CA GLY A 151 -9.34 -24.97 4.81
C GLY A 151 -8.29 -26.06 4.57
N ARG A 152 -7.77 -26.16 3.34
CA ARG A 152 -6.70 -27.11 3.02
C ARG A 152 -5.34 -26.45 3.23
N TYR A 153 -4.71 -26.79 4.35
CA TYR A 153 -3.37 -26.31 4.70
C TYR A 153 -2.33 -27.42 4.61
N ALA A 154 -1.13 -27.07 4.16
CA ALA A 154 0.02 -27.96 4.17
C ALA A 154 1.12 -27.41 5.08
N TYR A 155 1.76 -28.29 5.85
CA TYR A 155 2.89 -27.92 6.69
C TYR A 155 4.14 -27.60 5.86
N VAL A 156 4.95 -26.69 6.38
CA VAL A 156 6.30 -26.42 5.87
C VAL A 156 7.30 -26.94 6.90
N TRP A 157 8.21 -27.81 6.45
CA TRP A 157 9.21 -28.48 7.28
C TRP A 157 10.56 -27.77 7.17
N GLY A 158 11.40 -27.90 8.20
CA GLY A 158 12.77 -27.38 8.16
C GLY A 158 12.93 -25.89 8.48
N GLU A 159 11.83 -25.19 8.76
CA GLU A 159 11.82 -23.76 9.08
C GLU A 159 11.93 -23.48 10.59
N GLY A 160 11.70 -24.49 11.41
CA GLY A 160 11.78 -24.43 12.87
C GLY A 160 13.15 -24.82 13.44
N VAL A 161 13.26 -24.70 14.76
CA VAL A 161 14.46 -25.08 15.52
C VAL A 161 14.73 -26.57 15.35
N ASN A 162 15.99 -26.92 15.12
CA ASN A 162 16.44 -28.29 14.83
C ASN A 162 15.79 -28.91 13.57
N GLY A 163 15.30 -28.08 12.64
CA GLY A 163 14.67 -28.53 11.39
C GLY A 163 13.20 -28.93 11.54
N SER A 164 12.57 -28.61 12.67
CA SER A 164 11.16 -28.90 12.91
C SER A 164 10.23 -28.04 12.04
N ALA A 165 8.94 -28.39 12.00
CA ALA A 165 7.90 -27.63 11.32
C ALA A 165 7.29 -26.52 12.20
N LEU A 166 7.26 -26.73 13.53
CA LEU A 166 6.83 -25.75 14.53
C LEU A 166 7.92 -25.52 15.57
N SER A 167 8.03 -24.29 16.07
CA SER A 167 8.93 -23.90 17.15
C SER A 167 8.16 -23.24 18.29
N LEU A 168 8.25 -23.83 19.48
CA LEU A 168 7.81 -23.23 20.73
C LEU A 168 9.04 -22.60 21.40
N CYS A 169 9.05 -21.28 21.56
CA CYS A 169 10.17 -20.55 22.13
C CYS A 169 9.74 -19.72 23.33
N GLN A 170 10.58 -19.65 24.36
CA GLN A 170 10.48 -18.68 25.44
C GLN A 170 11.67 -17.73 25.39
N ARG A 171 11.44 -16.45 25.68
CA ARG A 171 12.49 -15.44 25.86
C ARG A 171 12.46 -14.98 27.31
N TYR A 172 13.61 -15.00 27.97
CA TYR A 172 13.73 -14.62 29.37
C TYR A 172 15.08 -13.96 29.66
N TYR A 173 15.15 -13.20 30.76
CA TYR A 173 16.40 -12.58 31.21
C TYR A 173 17.36 -13.62 31.76
N LYS A 174 18.66 -13.51 31.46
CA LYS A 174 19.69 -14.46 31.91
C LYS A 174 19.67 -14.66 33.42
N ARG A 175 19.59 -13.55 34.16
CA ARG A 175 19.33 -13.52 35.60
C ARG A 175 18.15 -12.58 35.86
N GLY A 176 17.25 -13.00 36.76
CA GLY A 176 16.08 -12.23 37.13
C GLY A 176 15.62 -12.62 38.52
N ILE A 177 16.48 -12.43 39.51
CA ILE A 177 16.13 -12.69 40.91
C ILE A 177 15.39 -11.45 41.40
N ILE A 178 14.11 -11.61 41.69
CA ILE A 178 13.24 -10.54 42.18
C ILE A 178 12.64 -11.03 43.49
N ASP A 179 13.02 -10.40 44.60
CA ASP A 179 12.46 -10.68 45.92
C ASP A 179 11.71 -9.44 46.42
N PRO A 180 10.39 -9.38 46.20
CA PRO A 180 9.59 -8.24 46.61
C PRO A 180 9.42 -8.15 48.14
N ILE A 181 9.72 -9.22 48.89
CA ILE A 181 9.63 -9.19 50.36
C ILE A 181 10.84 -8.43 50.93
N LYS A 182 11.99 -8.51 50.26
CA LYS A 182 13.23 -7.84 50.66
C LYS A 182 13.50 -6.53 49.93
N ASP A 183 12.62 -6.12 49.01
CA ASP A 183 12.83 -4.99 48.11
C ASP A 183 14.14 -5.07 47.29
N THR A 184 14.59 -6.30 46.97
CA THR A 184 15.84 -6.53 46.22
C THR A 184 15.58 -7.14 44.86
N PHE A 185 16.36 -6.72 43.87
CA PHE A 185 16.38 -7.33 42.55
C PHE A 185 17.82 -7.41 42.00
N ASP A 186 18.13 -8.50 41.31
CA ASP A 186 19.34 -8.66 40.49
C ASP A 186 18.91 -9.17 39.11
N ILE A 187 19.01 -8.28 38.12
CA ILE A 187 18.56 -8.51 36.75
C ILE A 187 19.74 -8.33 35.80
N ASP A 188 20.01 -9.35 35.01
CA ASP A 188 20.91 -9.29 33.88
C ASP A 188 20.07 -9.12 32.61
N PRO A 189 20.11 -7.95 31.95
CA PRO A 189 19.24 -7.64 30.81
C PRO A 189 19.56 -8.47 29.56
N GLN A 190 20.59 -9.32 29.60
CA GLN A 190 20.88 -10.25 28.50
C GLN A 190 19.71 -11.22 28.30
N VAL A 191 19.10 -11.19 27.11
CA VAL A 191 17.97 -12.05 26.76
C VAL A 191 18.47 -13.41 26.26
N ILE A 192 17.99 -14.49 26.89
CA ILE A 192 18.17 -15.86 26.43
C ILE A 192 16.90 -16.32 25.73
N THR A 193 17.07 -17.02 24.61
CA THR A 193 15.96 -17.65 23.89
C THR A 193 16.16 -19.16 23.97
N ASP A 194 15.13 -19.85 24.46
CA ASP A 194 15.10 -21.30 24.60
C ASP A 194 13.92 -21.83 23.82
N CYS A 195 14.14 -22.84 22.97
CA CYS A 195 13.15 -23.30 22.00
C CYS A 195 13.12 -24.82 21.92
N VAL A 196 11.92 -25.35 21.70
CA VAL A 196 11.65 -26.75 21.39
C VAL A 196 10.97 -26.84 20.03
N GLY A 197 11.47 -27.76 19.19
CA GLY A 197 10.86 -28.08 17.90
C GLY A 197 9.75 -29.10 18.07
N VAL A 198 8.66 -28.94 17.31
CA VAL A 198 7.55 -29.90 17.24
C VAL A 198 7.25 -30.20 15.79
N ASP A 199 7.11 -31.48 15.46
CA ASP A 199 6.81 -31.96 14.13
C ASP A 199 5.44 -32.64 14.08
N PRO A 200 4.60 -32.31 13.08
CA PRO A 200 3.41 -33.10 12.81
C PRO A 200 3.84 -34.50 12.40
N LEU A 201 3.02 -35.52 12.67
CA LEU A 201 3.41 -36.88 12.27
C LEU A 201 3.39 -36.95 10.74
N PRO A 202 4.50 -37.32 10.08
CA PRO A 202 4.39 -37.80 8.71
C PRO A 202 3.52 -39.06 8.79
N ASN A 203 2.55 -39.22 7.89
CA ASN A 203 1.77 -40.45 7.78
C ASN A 203 2.69 -41.70 7.93
N PRO A 204 2.23 -42.77 8.62
CA PRO A 204 3.02 -43.62 9.53
C PRO A 204 4.06 -44.51 8.79
N PRO A 205 5.13 -45.03 9.46
CA PRO A 205 5.19 -45.43 10.87
C PRO A 205 6.51 -45.05 11.58
N SER A 206 6.48 -44.09 12.49
CA SER A 206 7.46 -44.04 13.58
C SER A 206 6.73 -43.68 14.87
N PRO A 207 7.06 -44.33 16.00
CA PRO A 207 6.44 -44.00 17.25
C PRO A 207 6.69 -42.51 17.51
N PRO A 208 5.63 -41.78 17.85
CA PRO A 208 5.73 -40.35 17.96
C PRO A 208 6.56 -39.99 19.19
N ASP A 209 7.58 -39.15 19.02
CA ASP A 209 8.18 -38.46 20.14
C ASP A 209 7.30 -37.26 20.52
N TYR A 210 6.06 -37.55 20.96
CA TYR A 210 5.07 -36.55 21.38
C TYR A 210 5.41 -35.89 22.74
N SER A 211 6.62 -36.14 23.26
CA SER A 211 6.94 -35.95 24.69
C SER A 211 7.58 -34.61 25.02
N ASP A 212 8.31 -34.00 24.08
CA ASP A 212 9.28 -32.97 24.47
C ASP A 212 8.63 -31.62 24.80
N TYR A 213 7.59 -31.21 24.06
CA TYR A 213 6.96 -29.91 24.28
C TYR A 213 6.14 -29.85 25.57
N LYS A 214 5.65 -30.98 26.10
CA LYS A 214 4.90 -31.04 27.37
C LYS A 214 5.82 -30.92 28.59
N ASN A 215 7.11 -31.21 28.42
CA ASN A 215 8.13 -31.04 29.45
C ASN A 215 8.73 -29.62 29.44
N PHE A 216 8.28 -28.76 28.54
CA PHE A 216 8.78 -27.40 28.41
C PHE A 216 8.37 -26.52 29.59
N THR A 217 9.32 -26.18 30.46
CA THR A 217 9.07 -25.42 31.68
C THR A 217 9.36 -23.94 31.47
N LEU A 218 8.35 -23.09 31.67
CA LEU A 218 8.43 -21.64 31.55
C LEU A 218 9.05 -20.98 32.78
N GLN A 219 9.95 -20.03 32.55
CA GLN A 219 10.66 -19.30 33.59
C GLN A 219 9.92 -18.02 34.03
N PHE A 220 8.70 -18.14 34.57
CA PHE A 220 7.79 -17.01 34.83
C PHE A 220 8.40 -15.79 35.54
N HIS A 221 9.27 -15.99 36.53
CA HIS A 221 9.89 -14.91 37.32
C HIS A 221 10.84 -14.01 36.50
N LYS A 222 11.30 -14.49 35.34
CA LYS A 222 12.24 -13.79 34.45
C LYS A 222 11.79 -13.81 32.99
N LEU A 223 10.56 -14.24 32.72
CA LEU A 223 9.98 -14.41 31.40
C LEU A 223 9.65 -13.06 30.77
N ILE A 224 9.95 -12.92 29.48
CA ILE A 224 9.59 -11.75 28.67
C ILE A 224 8.38 -12.09 27.81
N ASN A 225 8.47 -13.17 27.03
CA ASN A 225 7.35 -13.69 26.23
C ASN A 225 7.56 -15.16 25.86
N VAL A 226 6.48 -15.76 25.40
CA VAL A 226 6.45 -17.09 24.77
C VAL A 226 5.93 -16.90 23.36
N THR A 227 6.51 -17.59 22.40
CA THR A 227 6.09 -17.52 21.00
C THR A 227 5.98 -18.91 20.41
N ILE A 228 4.90 -19.15 19.69
CA ILE A 228 4.73 -20.35 18.86
C ILE A 228 4.81 -19.91 17.40
N GLN A 229 5.77 -20.47 16.67
CA GLN A 229 6.09 -20.08 15.30
C GLN A 229 6.01 -21.28 14.37
N PHE A 230 5.30 -21.13 13.27
CA PHE A 230 5.20 -22.16 12.23
C PHE A 230 4.75 -21.53 10.91
N GLN A 231 4.91 -22.29 9.81
CA GLN A 231 4.45 -21.87 8.50
C GLN A 231 3.42 -22.84 7.93
N LEU A 232 2.40 -22.30 7.27
CA LEU A 232 1.37 -23.07 6.57
C LEU A 232 1.24 -22.61 5.13
N LYS A 233 1.15 -23.54 4.19
CA LYS A 233 0.83 -23.27 2.79
C LYS A 233 -0.66 -23.44 2.53
N ALA A 234 -1.23 -22.51 1.78
CA ALA A 234 -2.59 -22.60 1.28
C ALA A 234 -2.63 -22.19 -0.19
N ILE A 235 -3.68 -22.61 -0.89
CA ILE A 235 -3.92 -22.25 -2.29
C ILE A 235 -5.17 -21.38 -2.32
N ASN A 236 -5.07 -20.18 -2.88
CA ASN A 236 -6.23 -19.32 -3.06
C ASN A 236 -7.02 -19.76 -4.30
N ILE A 237 -8.11 -20.48 -4.09
CA ILE A 237 -8.99 -20.94 -5.18
C ILE A 237 -9.96 -19.86 -5.68
N GLN A 238 -10.12 -18.74 -4.97
CA GLN A 238 -11.05 -17.68 -5.36
C GLN A 238 -10.59 -16.98 -6.66
N THR A 239 -9.30 -17.01 -6.99
CA THR A 239 -8.75 -16.44 -8.23
C THR A 239 -9.25 -17.15 -9.49
N ILE A 240 -9.66 -18.43 -9.37
CA ILE A 240 -10.22 -19.22 -10.49
C ILE A 240 -11.52 -18.60 -11.01
N ILE A 241 -12.29 -17.92 -10.15
CA ILE A 241 -13.52 -17.21 -10.52
C ILE A 241 -13.24 -16.10 -11.54
N ASN A 242 -12.02 -15.53 -11.50
CA ASN A 242 -11.57 -14.49 -12.41
C ASN A 242 -10.76 -15.03 -13.60
N ASN A 243 -10.78 -16.34 -13.86
CA ASN A 243 -9.99 -17.02 -14.88
C ASN A 243 -8.46 -16.84 -14.72
N GLU A 244 -8.00 -16.55 -13.51
CA GLU A 244 -6.58 -16.46 -13.17
C GLU A 244 -6.06 -17.77 -12.56
N ILE A 245 -4.75 -18.00 -12.65
CA ILE A 245 -4.10 -19.17 -12.05
C ILE A 245 -4.14 -19.02 -10.52
N PRO A 246 -4.48 -20.07 -9.75
CA PRO A 246 -4.46 -20.01 -8.29
C PRO A 246 -3.06 -19.77 -7.75
N ASP A 247 -2.94 -18.72 -6.94
CA ASP A 247 -1.72 -18.40 -6.21
C ASP A 247 -1.55 -19.33 -5.00
N CYS A 248 -0.31 -19.75 -4.77
CA CYS A 248 0.08 -20.46 -3.56
C CYS A 248 0.67 -19.47 -2.55
N TYR A 249 0.02 -19.37 -1.39
CA TYR A 249 0.45 -18.50 -0.30
C TYR A 249 1.11 -19.32 0.80
N THR A 250 2.17 -18.77 1.38
CA THR A 250 2.78 -19.29 2.61
C THR A 250 2.53 -18.29 3.73
N PHE A 251 1.81 -18.73 4.76
CA PHE A 251 1.50 -17.97 5.96
C PHE A 251 2.54 -18.26 7.04
N ALA A 252 3.34 -17.27 7.40
CA ALA A 252 4.17 -17.31 8.59
C ALA A 252 3.35 -16.87 9.81
N ILE A 253 2.97 -17.83 10.64
CA ILE A 253 2.08 -17.61 11.78
C ILE A 253 2.93 -17.54 13.05
N MET A 254 2.66 -16.51 13.85
CA MET A 254 3.29 -16.34 15.15
C MET A 254 2.23 -16.01 16.19
N VAL A 255 2.04 -16.95 17.12
CA VAL A 255 1.21 -16.75 18.32
C VAL A 255 2.11 -16.17 19.42
N ARG A 256 1.63 -15.12 20.08
CA ARG A 256 2.31 -14.40 21.17
C ARG A 256 1.33 -14.08 22.29
#